data_AF-A0A2D9YD00-F1
#
_entry.id   AF-A0A2D9YD00-F1
#
_cell.length_a   1.000
_cell.length_b   1.000
_cell.length_c   1.000
_cell.angle_alpha   90.00
_cell.angle_beta   90.00
_cell.angle_gamma   90.00
#
_symmetry.space_group_name_H-M   'P 1'
#
loop_
_entity.id
_entity.type
_entity.pdbx_description
1 polymer ?
#
loop_
_entity_poly.entity_id
_entity_poly.type
_entity_poly.pdbx_seq_one_letter_code
_entity_poly.pdbx_strand_id
1 'polypeptide(L)'
;VSKIGSVKVIEQFAIEYYSHVMHIASHVEGSIQDNLDALDALASGFPAGTVSGAPKVRAMEIIDELEKSRRGVYAGAVGYFSANGTMDTCIALRTALVKDGTMYVQAGGGVVADSDPEAEYQESINKARALFRAAQQAVEFAAQER
;
A
#
# COMPACT_ATOMS: atom_id res chain seq x y z
N VAL A 1 -18.59 -4.40 -8.88
CA VAL A 1 -18.45 -5.75 -8.28
C VAL A 1 -19.45 -6.06 -7.18
N SER A 2 -19.96 -5.08 -6.43
CA SER A 2 -20.94 -5.34 -5.36
C SER A 2 -22.39 -5.35 -5.85
N LYS A 3 -23.29 -5.98 -5.09
CA LYS A 3 -24.75 -5.90 -5.29
C LYS A 3 -25.21 -4.45 -5.11
N ILE A 4 -26.14 -3.99 -5.95
CA ILE A 4 -26.68 -2.63 -5.90
C ILE A 4 -27.29 -2.38 -4.52
N GLY A 5 -26.97 -1.23 -3.92
CA GLY A 5 -27.45 -0.84 -2.58
C GLY A 5 -26.77 -1.53 -1.39
N SER A 6 -25.81 -2.44 -1.62
CA SER A 6 -25.10 -3.13 -0.52
C SER A 6 -23.88 -2.37 0.00
N VAL A 7 -23.30 -1.47 -0.80
CA VAL A 7 -22.09 -0.73 -0.43
C VAL A 7 -22.40 0.29 0.66
N LYS A 8 -21.68 0.24 1.76
CA LYS A 8 -21.84 1.12 2.92
C LYS A 8 -20.48 1.55 3.46
N VAL A 9 -20.38 2.80 3.86
CA VAL A 9 -19.30 3.28 4.73
C VAL A 9 -19.71 2.93 6.15
N ILE A 10 -19.05 1.94 6.76
CA ILE A 10 -19.40 1.45 8.10
C ILE A 10 -18.70 2.25 9.20
N GLU A 11 -17.56 2.84 8.88
CA GLU A 11 -16.82 3.75 9.76
C GLU A 11 -16.19 4.85 8.90
N GLN A 12 -16.31 6.10 9.33
CA GLN A 12 -15.88 7.26 8.54
C GLN A 12 -14.97 8.18 9.35
N PHE A 13 -13.85 8.57 8.75
CA PHE A 13 -12.84 9.46 9.33
C PHE A 13 -12.36 9.06 10.74
N ALA A 14 -12.28 7.76 11.02
CA ALA A 14 -11.77 7.25 12.27
C ALA A 14 -10.26 7.47 12.40
N ILE A 15 -9.80 7.75 13.62
CA ILE A 15 -8.38 7.86 13.94
C ILE A 15 -7.86 6.49 14.35
N GLU A 16 -7.00 5.91 13.52
CA GLU A 16 -6.30 4.67 13.81
C GLU A 16 -4.89 4.98 14.34
N TYR A 17 -4.60 4.50 15.55
CA TYR A 17 -3.30 4.69 16.20
C TYR A 17 -2.37 3.51 15.90
N TYR A 18 -1.20 3.81 15.35
CA TYR A 18 -0.09 2.87 15.19
C TYR A 18 1.08 3.30 16.08
N SER A 19 2.15 2.50 16.11
CA SER A 19 3.27 2.69 17.03
C SER A 19 3.94 4.07 16.95
N HIS A 20 3.97 4.70 15.78
CA HIS A 20 4.67 5.97 15.55
C HIS A 20 3.89 6.97 14.69
N VAL A 21 2.71 6.59 14.19
CA VAL A 21 1.87 7.42 13.30
C VAL A 21 0.40 7.16 13.60
N MET A 22 -0.46 8.11 13.26
CA MET A 22 -1.91 7.93 13.23
C MET A 22 -2.42 8.12 11.81
N HIS A 23 -3.45 7.38 11.42
CA HIS A 23 -4.11 7.52 10.12
C HIS A 23 -5.56 7.92 10.31
N ILE A 24 -6.07 8.75 9.40
CA ILE A 24 -7.50 8.91 9.20
C ILE A 24 -7.93 7.79 8.26
N ALA A 25 -8.75 6.87 8.76
CA ALA A 25 -9.24 5.72 8.01
C ALA A 25 -10.76 5.80 7.83
N SER A 26 -11.26 5.11 6.80
CA SER A 26 -12.69 4.87 6.61
C SER A 26 -12.86 3.46 6.08
N HIS A 27 -13.81 2.73 6.63
CA HIS A 27 -14.05 1.33 6.33
C HIS A 27 -15.28 1.23 5.45
N VAL A 28 -15.13 0.61 4.29
CA VAL A 28 -16.18 0.46 3.28
C VAL A 28 -16.41 -1.01 3.01
N GLU A 29 -17.64 -1.46 3.18
CA GLU A 29 -18.05 -2.84 2.94
C GLU A 29 -19.14 -2.92 1.89
N GLY A 30 -19.24 -4.07 1.23
CA GLY A 30 -20.33 -4.37 0.32
C GLY A 30 -20.44 -5.86 0.05
N SER A 31 -21.63 -6.33 -0.32
CA SER A 31 -21.84 -7.73 -0.68
C SER A 31 -21.45 -7.95 -2.14
N ILE A 32 -20.59 -8.93 -2.42
CA ILE A 32 -20.20 -9.27 -3.80
C ILE A 32 -21.40 -9.78 -4.62
N GLN A 33 -21.41 -9.53 -5.93
CA GLN A 33 -22.42 -10.08 -6.85
C GLN A 33 -22.33 -11.62 -6.92
N ASP A 34 -23.47 -12.29 -7.15
CA ASP A 34 -23.57 -13.75 -7.05
C ASP A 34 -22.74 -14.52 -8.08
N ASN A 35 -22.32 -13.85 -9.16
CA ASN A 35 -21.54 -14.43 -10.26
C ASN A 35 -20.06 -14.02 -10.24
N LEU A 36 -19.57 -13.41 -9.15
CA LEU A 36 -18.21 -12.93 -8.99
C LEU A 36 -17.56 -13.51 -7.73
N ASP A 37 -16.24 -13.55 -7.69
CA ASP A 37 -15.46 -14.05 -6.55
C ASP A 37 -14.50 -13.01 -5.94
N ALA A 38 -13.77 -13.41 -4.90
CA ALA A 38 -12.84 -12.53 -4.20
C ALA A 38 -11.76 -11.93 -5.13
N LEU A 39 -11.32 -12.66 -6.16
CA LEU A 39 -10.32 -12.17 -7.11
C LEU A 39 -10.91 -11.09 -8.02
N ASP A 40 -12.17 -11.22 -8.45
CA ASP A 40 -12.88 -10.16 -9.19
C ASP A 40 -12.98 -8.87 -8.35
N ALA A 41 -13.23 -9.00 -7.05
CA ALA A 41 -13.27 -7.88 -6.12
C ALA A 41 -11.90 -7.19 -6.01
N LEU A 42 -10.82 -7.96 -5.84
CA LEU A 42 -9.45 -7.42 -5.83
C LEU A 42 -9.15 -6.69 -7.14
N ALA A 43 -9.33 -7.36 -8.29
CA ALA A 43 -8.99 -6.83 -9.61
C ALA A 43 -9.72 -5.51 -9.92
N SER A 44 -10.96 -5.37 -9.46
CA SER A 44 -11.77 -4.17 -9.69
C SER A 44 -11.32 -2.96 -8.86
N GLY A 45 -10.74 -3.22 -7.69
CA GLY A 45 -10.20 -2.19 -6.81
C GLY A 45 -8.71 -1.90 -7.01
N PHE A 46 -7.99 -2.76 -7.73
CA PHE A 46 -6.54 -2.72 -7.84
C PHE A 46 -6.03 -1.75 -8.93
N PRO A 47 -4.86 -1.10 -8.74
CA PRO A 47 -4.17 -0.91 -7.46
C PRO A 47 -4.96 0.04 -6.55
N ALA A 48 -4.61 0.06 -5.26
CA ALA A 48 -5.31 0.86 -4.27
C ALA A 48 -5.22 2.36 -4.56
N GLY A 49 -6.32 3.08 -4.34
CA GLY A 49 -6.41 4.53 -4.60
C GLY A 49 -5.38 5.36 -3.82
N THR A 50 -5.02 4.92 -2.61
CA THR A 50 -4.04 5.57 -1.72
C THR A 50 -2.61 5.57 -2.26
N VAL A 51 -2.31 4.69 -3.23
CA VAL A 51 -0.96 4.55 -3.83
C VAL A 51 -0.93 4.88 -5.32
N SER A 52 -2.10 5.14 -5.92
CA SER A 52 -2.23 5.65 -7.28
C SER A 52 -2.58 7.14 -7.31
N GLY A 53 -3.69 7.54 -6.66
CA GLY A 53 -4.31 8.86 -6.79
C GLY A 53 -5.70 8.82 -7.44
N ALA A 54 -6.27 9.99 -7.68
CA ALA A 54 -7.61 10.19 -8.22
C ALA A 54 -7.64 11.35 -9.24
N PRO A 55 -8.28 11.19 -10.42
CA PRO A 55 -8.85 9.95 -10.98
C PRO A 55 -7.78 8.87 -11.24
N LYS A 56 -8.08 7.60 -10.88
CA LYS A 56 -7.08 6.51 -10.78
C LYS A 56 -6.23 6.34 -12.04
N VAL A 57 -6.89 6.19 -13.20
CA VAL A 57 -6.19 5.94 -14.48
C VAL A 57 -5.25 7.09 -14.80
N ARG A 58 -5.73 8.34 -14.73
CA ARG A 58 -4.88 9.50 -15.03
C ARG A 58 -3.72 9.64 -14.06
N ALA A 59 -3.94 9.37 -12.77
CA ALA A 59 -2.86 9.40 -11.79
C ALA A 59 -1.78 8.33 -12.08
N MET A 60 -2.19 7.13 -12.49
CA MET A 60 -1.25 6.07 -12.90
C MET A 60 -0.46 6.43 -14.16
N GLU A 61 -1.07 7.10 -15.15
CA GLU A 61 -0.34 7.60 -16.33
C GLU A 61 0.75 8.61 -15.93
N ILE A 62 0.42 9.58 -15.06
CA ILE A 62 1.40 10.56 -14.56
C ILE A 62 2.52 9.87 -13.79
N ILE A 63 2.19 8.87 -12.97
CA ILE A 63 3.20 8.07 -12.25
C ILE A 63 4.13 7.38 -13.25
N ASP A 64 3.60 6.77 -14.31
CA ASP A 64 4.40 6.09 -15.35
C ASP A 64 5.26 7.07 -16.16
N GLU A 65 4.75 8.29 -16.42
CA GLU A 65 5.50 9.38 -17.06
C GLU A 65 6.69 9.86 -16.21
N LEU A 66 6.55 9.86 -14.88
CA LEU A 66 7.52 10.48 -13.95
C LEU A 66 8.49 9.48 -13.29
N GLU A 67 8.08 8.24 -13.04
CA GLU A 67 8.93 7.25 -12.37
C GLU A 67 9.95 6.63 -13.34
N LYS A 68 11.21 6.50 -12.88
CA LYS A 68 12.31 6.00 -13.71
C LYS A 68 12.25 4.50 -13.99
N SER A 69 11.42 3.75 -13.27
CA SER A 69 11.36 2.30 -13.31
C SER A 69 9.99 1.81 -12.87
N ARG A 70 9.59 0.63 -13.35
CA ARG A 70 8.37 -0.03 -12.89
C ARG A 70 8.43 -0.31 -11.38
N ARG A 71 7.32 -0.13 -10.69
CA ARG A 71 7.18 -0.31 -9.22
C ARG A 71 7.40 -1.74 -8.73
N GLY A 72 7.25 -2.75 -9.59
CA GLY A 72 7.39 -4.14 -9.20
C GLY A 72 6.41 -4.52 -8.08
N VAL A 73 6.92 -4.92 -6.92
CA VAL A 73 6.11 -5.28 -5.75
C VAL A 73 5.51 -4.04 -5.06
N TYR A 74 6.17 -2.89 -5.13
CA TYR A 74 5.70 -1.67 -4.44
C TYR A 74 4.31 -1.25 -4.93
N ALA A 75 3.44 -0.87 -3.99
CA ALA A 75 2.03 -0.53 -4.25
C ALA A 75 1.18 -1.68 -4.81
N GLY A 76 1.73 -2.90 -4.89
CA GLY A 76 1.01 -4.13 -5.21
C GLY A 76 0.20 -4.66 -4.03
N ALA A 77 -0.23 -5.91 -4.12
CA ALA A 77 -0.96 -6.61 -3.07
C ALA A 77 -0.16 -7.82 -2.59
N VAL A 78 -0.08 -8.01 -1.27
CA VAL A 78 0.49 -9.20 -0.62
C VAL A 78 -0.58 -9.79 0.29
N GLY A 79 -0.79 -11.10 0.22
CA GLY A 79 -1.86 -11.74 0.98
C GLY A 79 -2.04 -13.20 0.64
N TYR A 80 -3.23 -13.72 0.91
CA TYR A 80 -3.61 -15.10 0.63
C TYR A 80 -5.03 -15.19 0.09
N PHE A 81 -5.31 -16.28 -0.60
CA PHE A 81 -6.66 -16.75 -0.92
C PHE A 81 -6.70 -18.27 -0.69
N SER A 82 -7.90 -18.83 -0.53
CA SER A 82 -8.06 -20.23 -0.15
C SER A 82 -9.25 -20.88 -0.86
N ALA A 83 -9.25 -22.22 -0.90
CA ALA A 83 -10.25 -23.00 -1.64
C ALA A 83 -11.70 -22.82 -1.14
N ASN A 84 -11.88 -22.30 0.08
CA ASN A 84 -13.20 -21.97 0.62
C ASN A 84 -13.70 -20.57 0.21
N GLY A 85 -12.92 -19.83 -0.59
CA GLY A 85 -13.24 -18.48 -1.06
C GLY A 85 -12.77 -17.34 -0.16
N THR A 86 -12.15 -17.62 1.01
CA THR A 86 -11.58 -16.58 1.86
C THR A 86 -10.31 -15.99 1.22
N MET A 87 -10.22 -14.67 1.23
CA MET A 87 -9.07 -13.90 0.77
C MET A 87 -8.83 -12.71 1.69
N ASP A 88 -7.57 -12.41 1.96
CA ASP A 88 -7.14 -11.18 2.63
C ASP A 88 -5.84 -10.71 2.01
N THR A 89 -5.73 -9.40 1.80
CA THR A 89 -4.58 -8.76 1.17
C THR A 89 -4.31 -7.42 1.80
N CYS A 90 -3.03 -7.09 2.00
CA CYS A 90 -2.58 -5.75 2.30
C CYS A 90 -1.87 -5.14 1.09
N ILE A 91 -1.80 -3.80 1.06
CA ILE A 91 -1.00 -3.09 0.09
C ILE A 91 0.48 -3.29 0.44
N ALA A 92 1.31 -3.61 -0.54
CA ALA A 92 2.75 -3.77 -0.42
C ALA A 92 3.47 -2.42 -0.22
N LEU A 93 3.22 -1.82 0.93
CA LEU A 93 3.92 -0.65 1.46
C LEU A 93 4.82 -1.10 2.62
N ARG A 94 5.80 -0.26 2.98
CA ARG A 94 6.75 -0.58 4.06
C ARG A 94 7.33 -1.99 3.92
N THR A 95 7.67 -2.35 2.68
CA THR A 95 8.22 -3.65 2.30
C THR A 95 9.61 -3.46 1.70
N ALA A 96 10.52 -4.39 1.98
CA ALA A 96 11.84 -4.45 1.37
C ALA A 96 11.95 -5.70 0.47
N LEU A 97 12.42 -5.52 -0.76
CA LEU A 97 12.76 -6.63 -1.65
C LEU A 97 14.27 -6.88 -1.57
N VAL A 98 14.68 -8.06 -1.14
CA VAL A 98 16.10 -8.46 -1.11
C VAL A 98 16.37 -9.39 -2.28
N LYS A 99 17.31 -8.99 -3.15
CA LYS A 99 17.73 -9.78 -4.30
C LYS A 99 19.22 -9.57 -4.55
N ASP A 100 19.96 -10.66 -4.76
CA ASP A 100 21.39 -10.65 -5.09
C ASP A 100 22.22 -9.79 -4.12
N GLY A 101 21.97 -9.94 -2.82
CA GLY A 101 22.65 -9.20 -1.75
C GLY A 101 22.27 -7.71 -1.66
N THR A 102 21.35 -7.23 -2.49
CA THR A 102 20.87 -5.84 -2.50
C THR A 102 19.46 -5.75 -1.93
N MET A 103 19.23 -4.81 -1.01
CA MET A 103 17.91 -4.50 -0.47
C MET A 103 17.33 -3.27 -1.17
N TYR A 104 16.15 -3.43 -1.77
CA TYR A 104 15.39 -2.36 -2.42
C TYR A 104 14.22 -1.96 -1.53
N VAL A 105 14.13 -0.65 -1.25
CA VAL A 105 13.04 -0.04 -0.49
C VAL A 105 12.46 1.10 -1.31
N GLN A 106 11.16 1.07 -1.54
CA GLN A 106 10.44 2.13 -2.24
C GLN A 106 9.40 2.75 -1.30
N ALA A 107 9.30 4.07 -1.33
CA ALA A 107 8.37 4.86 -0.54
C ALA A 107 7.94 6.10 -1.32
N GLY A 108 6.75 6.61 -0.99
CA GLY A 108 6.19 7.82 -1.58
C GLY A 108 5.09 8.42 -0.70
N GLY A 109 4.50 9.51 -1.17
CA GLY A 109 3.42 10.25 -0.54
C GLY A 109 2.30 10.58 -1.52
N GLY A 110 1.17 11.02 -1.00
CA GLY A 110 0.07 11.54 -1.81
C GLY A 110 0.29 13.04 -2.03
N VAL A 111 0.36 13.46 -3.28
CA VAL A 111 0.53 14.89 -3.62
C VAL A 111 -0.83 15.52 -3.86
N VAL A 112 -1.10 16.61 -3.16
CA VAL A 112 -2.30 17.44 -3.31
C VAL A 112 -1.90 18.87 -3.67
N ALA A 113 -2.88 19.72 -3.98
CA ALA A 113 -2.62 21.08 -4.48
C ALA A 113 -1.84 21.97 -3.50
N ASP A 114 -1.94 21.69 -2.21
CA ASP A 114 -1.30 22.38 -1.09
C ASP A 114 -0.06 21.64 -0.54
N SER A 115 0.38 20.56 -1.18
CA SER A 115 1.60 19.86 -0.79
C SER A 115 2.84 20.75 -0.93
N ASP A 116 3.73 20.69 0.07
CA ASP A 116 5.07 21.29 0.01
C ASP A 116 6.08 20.25 -0.54
N PRO A 117 6.80 20.54 -1.64
CA PRO A 117 7.68 19.55 -2.26
C PRO A 117 8.77 19.00 -1.34
N GLU A 118 9.34 19.84 -0.48
CA GLU A 118 10.40 19.41 0.44
C GLU A 118 9.81 18.52 1.55
N ALA A 119 8.65 18.89 2.09
CA ALA A 119 7.95 18.08 3.08
C ALA A 119 7.60 16.68 2.55
N GLU A 120 7.07 16.58 1.32
CA GLU A 120 6.73 15.29 0.69
C GLU A 120 7.97 14.41 0.44
N TYR A 121 9.08 15.04 0.04
CA TYR A 121 10.35 14.36 -0.12
C TYR A 121 10.87 13.82 1.22
N GLN A 122 10.87 14.65 2.27
CA GLN A 122 11.27 14.24 3.61
C GLN A 122 10.35 13.14 4.18
N GLU A 123 9.04 13.22 3.94
CA GLU A 123 8.09 12.17 4.32
C GLU A 123 8.46 10.83 3.66
N SER A 124 8.78 10.84 2.36
CA SER A 124 9.19 9.65 1.62
C SER A 124 10.48 9.05 2.19
N ILE A 125 11.48 9.87 2.54
CA ILE A 125 12.69 9.42 3.23
C ILE A 125 12.35 8.83 4.60
N ASN A 126 11.54 9.51 5.40
CA ASN A 126 11.14 9.06 6.74
C ASN A 126 10.40 7.72 6.66
N LYS A 127 9.56 7.52 5.63
CA LYS A 127 8.85 6.28 5.36
C LYS A 127 9.81 5.12 5.04
N ALA A 128 10.81 5.36 4.21
CA ALA A 128 11.81 4.36 3.83
C ALA A 128 12.79 4.03 4.97
N ARG A 129 13.18 5.03 5.78
CA ARG A 129 14.18 4.91 6.86
C ARG A 129 13.88 3.79 7.85
N ALA A 130 12.59 3.54 8.15
CA ALA A 130 12.18 2.48 9.07
C ALA A 130 12.71 1.10 8.66
N LEU A 131 12.69 0.78 7.36
CA LEU A 131 13.15 -0.51 6.84
C LEU A 131 14.67 -0.61 6.84
N PHE A 132 15.38 0.46 6.46
CA PHE A 132 16.83 0.50 6.55
C PHE A 132 17.33 0.33 7.99
N ARG A 133 16.67 0.99 8.95
CA ARG A 133 16.97 0.82 10.37
C ARG A 133 16.73 -0.61 10.85
N ALA A 134 15.61 -1.23 10.45
CA ALA A 134 15.31 -2.62 10.78
C ALA A 134 16.37 -3.58 10.20
N ALA A 135 16.78 -3.38 8.96
CA ALA A 135 17.83 -4.17 8.33
C ALA A 135 19.18 -4.01 9.04
N GLN A 136 19.56 -2.79 9.41
CA GLN A 136 20.78 -2.54 10.18
C GLN A 136 20.76 -3.29 11.52
N GLN A 137 19.68 -3.18 12.28
CA GLN A 137 19.52 -3.87 13.56
C GLN A 137 19.58 -5.40 13.40
N ALA A 138 18.98 -5.95 12.34
CA ALA A 138 19.02 -7.37 12.05
C ALA A 138 20.46 -7.86 11.77
N VAL A 139 21.27 -7.07 11.04
CA VAL A 139 22.68 -7.38 10.78
C VAL A 139 23.52 -7.30 12.07
N GLU A 140 23.33 -6.26 12.88
CA GLU A 140 24.01 -6.10 14.17
C GLU A 140 23.70 -7.28 15.11
N PHE A 141 22.42 -7.68 15.20
CA PHE A 141 21.98 -8.82 16.00
C PHE A 141 22.62 -10.14 15.53
N ALA A 142 22.56 -10.43 14.23
CA ALA A 142 23.13 -11.65 13.67
C ALA A 142 24.67 -11.73 13.79
N ALA A 143 25.35 -10.57 13.90
CA ALA A 143 26.80 -10.51 14.10
C ALA A 143 27.21 -10.77 15.56
N GLN A 144 26.34 -10.53 16.55
CA GLN A 144 26.61 -10.77 17.97
C GLN A 144 26.51 -12.25 18.36
N GLU A 145 25.77 -13.06 17.59
CA GLU A 145 25.62 -14.51 17.81
C GLU A 145 26.75 -15.34 17.15
N ARG A 146 27.74 -14.69 16.54
CA ARG A 146 28.95 -15.32 15.97
C ARG A 146 30.18 -15.08 16.85
#